data_AF-N1VZ88-F1
#
_entry.id   AF-N1VZ88-F1
#
_cell.length_a   1.000
_cell.length_b   1.000
_cell.length_c   1.000
_cell.angle_alpha   90.00
_cell.angle_beta   90.00
_cell.angle_gamma   90.00
#
_symmetry.space_group_name_H-M   'P 1'
#
loop_
_entity.id
_entity.type
_entity.pdbx_description
1 polymer ?
#
loop_
_entity_poly.entity_id
_entity_poly.type
_entity_poly.pdbx_seq_one_letter_code
_entity_poly.pdbx_strand_id
1 'polypeptide(L)'
;MKETEVSWRELMTKKEEFLHILRILNHYYEMRGETKSKQFAFRRSLADSPPESVQIFFSKLGPFEYQVACRILPEEQIETWIHIDGIAEERERLGQIGNTEHPVFSLVCLGDLFAISLPSTVSI
;
A
#
# COMPACT_ATOMS: atom_id res chain seq x y z
N MET A 1 25.11 14.73 6.65
CA MET A 1 24.02 13.74 6.64
C MET A 1 24.20 12.90 5.39
N LYS A 2 24.37 11.58 5.50
CA LYS A 2 24.29 10.72 4.31
C LYS A 2 22.82 10.68 3.92
N GLU A 3 22.50 11.13 2.72
CA GLU A 3 21.20 10.83 2.10
C GLU A 3 21.08 9.31 2.09
N THR A 4 20.23 8.77 2.96
CA THR A 4 19.83 7.37 2.87
C THR A 4 19.06 7.27 1.55
N GLU A 5 19.67 6.68 0.52
CA GLU A 5 18.99 6.36 -0.73
C GLU A 5 17.70 5.62 -0.38
N VAL A 6 16.57 6.23 -0.75
CA VAL A 6 15.25 5.66 -0.54
C VAL A 6 15.13 4.46 -1.47
N SER A 7 15.31 3.26 -0.93
CA SER A 7 15.25 2.02 -1.71
C SER A 7 13.79 1.67 -2.01
N TRP A 8 13.37 1.96 -3.24
CA TRP A 8 12.06 1.57 -3.75
C TRP A 8 12.03 0.11 -4.13
N ARG A 9 10.90 -0.55 -3.87
CA ARG A 9 10.62 -1.92 -4.28
C ARG A 9 9.31 -1.98 -5.05
N GLU A 10 9.27 -2.73 -6.15
CA GLU A 10 8.09 -2.92 -6.99
C GLU A 10 7.35 -4.21 -6.61
N LEU A 11 6.02 -4.10 -6.49
CA LEU A 11 5.14 -5.25 -6.30
C LEU A 11 4.84 -5.88 -7.67
N MET A 12 5.55 -6.97 -7.98
CA MET A 12 5.41 -7.67 -9.27
C MET A 12 4.24 -8.66 -9.30
N THR A 13 3.87 -9.21 -8.14
CA THR A 13 2.83 -10.24 -7.98
C THR A 13 1.87 -9.84 -6.86
N LYS A 14 0.69 -10.47 -6.77
CA LYS A 14 -0.32 -10.15 -5.75
C LYS A 14 -0.78 -8.69 -5.76
N LYS A 15 -0.77 -8.05 -6.92
CA LYS A 15 -1.24 -6.67 -7.08
C LYS A 15 -2.73 -6.56 -6.73
N GLU A 16 -3.51 -7.60 -7.01
CA GLU A 16 -4.91 -7.74 -6.63
C GLU A 16 -5.15 -7.56 -5.13
N GLU A 17 -4.24 -8.02 -4.26
CA GLU A 17 -4.33 -7.83 -2.81
C GLU A 17 -4.14 -6.36 -2.42
N PHE A 18 -3.17 -5.69 -3.04
CA PHE A 18 -2.99 -4.24 -2.85
C PHE A 18 -4.22 -3.45 -3.30
N LEU A 19 -4.75 -3.78 -4.48
CA LEU A 19 -5.97 -3.15 -4.99
C LEU A 19 -7.16 -3.43 -4.08
N HIS A 20 -7.27 -4.63 -3.49
CA HIS A 20 -8.30 -4.98 -2.52
C HIS A 20 -8.21 -4.13 -1.24
N ILE A 21 -7.00 -3.97 -0.67
CA ILE A 21 -6.75 -3.06 0.46
C ILE A 21 -7.24 -1.64 0.10
N LEU A 22 -6.89 -1.17 -1.09
CA LEU A 22 -7.27 0.17 -1.55
C LEU A 22 -8.79 0.33 -1.72
N ARG A 23 -9.50 -0.70 -2.20
CA ARG A 23 -10.97 -0.70 -2.29
C ARG A 23 -11.62 -0.55 -0.92
N ILE A 24 -11.13 -1.27 0.08
CA ILE A 24 -11.63 -1.17 1.47
C ILE A 24 -11.43 0.25 2.01
N LEU A 25 -10.23 0.81 1.84
CA LEU A 25 -9.92 2.17 2.30
C LEU A 25 -10.77 3.22 1.57
N ASN A 26 -10.91 3.12 0.26
CA ASN A 26 -11.75 4.02 -0.52
C ASN A 26 -13.20 3.97 -0.06
N HIS A 27 -13.75 2.77 0.16
CA HIS A 27 -15.11 2.60 0.69
C HIS A 27 -15.29 3.28 2.06
N TYR A 28 -14.30 3.16 2.95
CA TYR A 28 -14.31 3.87 4.23
C TYR A 28 -14.33 5.40 4.05
N TYR A 29 -13.52 5.96 3.17
CA TYR A 29 -13.53 7.40 2.87
C TYR A 29 -14.84 7.87 2.24
N GLU A 30 -15.46 7.05 1.38
CA GLU A 30 -16.78 7.32 0.80
C GLU A 30 -17.85 7.43 1.88
N MET A 31 -17.88 6.48 2.83
CA MET A 31 -18.81 6.51 3.96
C MET A 31 -18.64 7.77 4.83
N ARG A 32 -17.42 8.34 4.87
CA ARG A 32 -17.12 9.58 5.61
C ARG A 32 -17.34 10.86 4.79
N GLY A 33 -17.67 10.75 3.50
CA GLY A 33 -17.82 11.89 2.60
C GLY A 33 -16.49 12.56 2.20
N GLU A 34 -15.35 11.90 2.40
CA GLU A 34 -14.00 12.42 2.15
C GLU A 34 -13.54 12.19 0.69
N THR A 35 -14.42 12.44 -0.29
CA THR A 35 -14.24 12.01 -1.70
C THR A 35 -13.76 13.11 -2.64
N LYS A 36 -13.55 14.33 -2.15
CA LYS A 36 -13.34 15.51 -3.01
C LYS A 36 -11.89 15.69 -3.50
N SER A 37 -10.93 14.93 -2.98
CA SER A 37 -9.52 15.13 -3.31
C SER A 37 -9.14 14.46 -4.63
N LYS A 38 -8.21 15.06 -5.38
CA LYS A 38 -7.63 14.44 -6.59
C LYS A 38 -6.99 13.09 -6.28
N GLN A 39 -6.32 12.98 -5.12
CA GLN A 39 -5.70 11.75 -4.66
C GLN A 39 -6.75 10.65 -4.41
N PHE A 40 -7.93 10.98 -3.86
CA PHE A 40 -9.02 10.02 -3.72
C PHE A 40 -9.51 9.54 -5.09
N ALA A 41 -9.72 10.45 -6.05
CA ALA A 41 -10.13 10.09 -7.41
C ALA A 41 -9.11 9.16 -8.07
N PHE A 42 -7.81 9.45 -7.94
CA PHE A 42 -6.75 8.58 -8.43
C PHE A 42 -6.78 7.20 -7.76
N ARG A 43 -6.85 7.14 -6.42
CA ARG A 43 -6.92 5.87 -5.68
C ARG A 43 -8.12 5.03 -6.07
N ARG A 44 -9.25 5.67 -6.38
CA ARG A 44 -10.45 4.98 -6.88
C ARG A 44 -10.21 4.36 -8.25
N SER A 45 -9.72 5.15 -9.21
CA SER A 45 -9.35 4.64 -10.53
C SER A 45 -8.33 3.51 -10.44
N LEU A 46 -7.30 3.67 -9.61
CA LEU A 46 -6.27 2.66 -9.39
C LEU A 46 -6.86 1.34 -8.88
N ALA A 47 -7.76 1.41 -7.89
CA ALA A 47 -8.42 0.25 -7.29
C ALA A 47 -9.30 -0.53 -8.27
N ASP A 48 -9.87 0.15 -9.27
CA ASP A 48 -10.74 -0.42 -10.30
C ASP A 48 -9.97 -0.91 -11.54
N SER A 49 -8.70 -0.50 -11.68
CA SER A 49 -7.84 -0.91 -12.79
C SER A 49 -7.46 -2.40 -12.74
N PRO A 50 -7.26 -3.04 -13.90
CA PRO A 50 -6.68 -4.38 -13.96
C PRO A 50 -5.26 -4.45 -13.37
N PRO A 51 -4.89 -5.49 -12.61
CA PRO A 51 -3.56 -5.67 -12.01
C PRO A 51 -2.37 -5.52 -13.00
N GLU A 52 -2.54 -5.95 -14.23
CA GLU A 52 -1.56 -5.87 -15.31
C GLU A 52 -1.32 -4.44 -15.81
N SER A 53 -2.29 -3.55 -15.59
CA SER A 53 -2.24 -2.15 -16.01
C SER A 53 -1.70 -1.21 -14.94
N VAL A 54 -1.32 -1.71 -13.76
CA VAL A 54 -0.85 -0.87 -12.65
C VAL A 54 0.57 -1.22 -12.26
N GLN A 55 1.33 -0.22 -11.84
CA GLN A 55 2.60 -0.42 -11.16
C GLN A 55 2.55 0.21 -9.79
N ILE A 56 3.05 -0.54 -8.82
CA ILE A 56 2.92 -0.26 -7.40
C ILE A 56 4.31 -0.41 -6.79
N PHE A 57 4.76 0.66 -6.15
CA PHE A 57 6.07 0.73 -5.53
C PHE A 57 5.95 1.13 -4.08
N PHE A 58 6.86 0.59 -3.28
CA PHE A 58 6.92 0.81 -1.84
C PHE A 58 8.30 1.25 -1.42
N SER A 59 8.36 2.16 -0.48
CA SER A 59 9.55 2.46 0.30
C SER A 59 9.20 2.45 1.78
N LYS A 60 10.07 1.87 2.61
CA LYS A 60 9.82 1.76 4.05
C LYS A 60 10.32 3.01 4.77
N LEU A 61 9.44 3.67 5.52
CA LEU A 61 9.75 4.88 6.29
C LEU A 61 9.91 4.58 7.79
N GLY A 62 9.13 3.63 8.30
CA GLY A 62 9.12 3.24 9.71
C GLY A 62 8.73 1.77 9.91
N PRO A 63 8.44 1.33 11.15
CA PRO A 63 8.03 -0.05 11.43
C PRO A 63 6.79 -0.46 10.62
N PHE A 64 5.80 0.43 10.58
CA PHE A 64 4.50 0.23 9.93
C PHE A 64 4.16 1.34 8.92
N GLU A 65 5.12 2.20 8.61
CA GLU A 65 4.91 3.35 7.74
C GLU A 65 5.64 3.15 6.42
N TYR A 66 4.92 3.33 5.32
CA TYR A 66 5.44 3.14 3.97
C TYR A 66 5.08 4.33 3.10
N GLN A 67 6.03 4.78 2.29
CA GLN A 67 5.74 5.59 1.12
C GLN A 67 5.26 4.65 0.01
N VAL A 68 4.11 4.95 -0.56
CA VAL A 68 3.54 4.23 -1.70
C VAL A 68 3.58 5.15 -2.90
N ALA A 69 4.00 4.61 -4.04
CA ALA A 69 3.95 5.28 -5.33
C ALA A 69 3.24 4.36 -6.32
N CYS A 70 2.32 4.90 -7.11
CA CYS A 70 1.55 4.12 -8.08
C CYS A 70 1.40 4.87 -9.39
N ARG A 71 1.32 4.11 -10.50
CA ARG A 71 0.92 4.60 -11.82
C ARG A 71 -0.01 3.63 -12.51
N ILE A 72 -0.89 4.16 -13.35
CA ILE A 72 -1.82 3.40 -14.20
C ILE A 72 -1.33 3.53 -15.64
N LEU A 73 -0.96 2.42 -16.27
CA LEU A 73 -0.45 2.41 -17.64
C LEU A 73 -1.58 2.68 -18.65
N PRO A 74 -1.29 3.38 -19.77
CA PRO A 74 0.03 3.85 -20.20
C PRO A 74 0.41 5.25 -19.69
N GLU A 75 -0.27 5.78 -18.66
CA GLU A 75 0.01 7.10 -18.13
C GLU A 75 1.36 7.14 -17.40
N GLU A 76 2.12 8.21 -17.59
CA GLU A 76 3.40 8.43 -16.90
C GLU A 76 3.24 9.10 -15.52
N GLN A 77 2.03 9.54 -15.18
CA GLN A 77 1.77 10.20 -13.91
C GLN A 77 1.90 9.20 -12.76
N ILE A 78 2.82 9.50 -11.85
CA ILE A 78 2.99 8.80 -10.58
C ILE A 78 2.31 9.62 -9.48
N GLU A 79 1.46 8.97 -8.70
CA GLU A 79 0.92 9.54 -7.47
C GLU A 79 1.52 8.84 -6.27
N THR A 80 1.85 9.62 -5.24
CA THR A 80 2.47 9.11 -4.01
C THR A 80 1.70 9.49 -2.76
N TRP A 81 1.79 8.65 -1.74
CA TRP A 81 1.24 8.92 -0.40
C TRP A 81 1.93 8.11 0.68
N ILE A 82 1.69 8.46 1.94
CA ILE A 82 2.09 7.67 3.10
C ILE A 82 0.95 6.73 3.46
N HIS A 83 1.27 5.45 3.60
CA HIS A 83 0.37 4.42 4.11
C HIS A 83 0.85 3.96 5.49
N ILE A 84 -0.09 3.90 6.44
CA ILE A 84 0.13 3.38 7.79
C ILE A 84 -0.51 1.99 7.85
N ASP A 85 0.31 0.97 8.08
CA ASP A 85 -0.11 -0.42 8.15
C ASP A 85 -0.61 -0.78 9.55
N GLY A 86 -1.82 -0.33 9.88
CA GLY A 86 -2.45 -0.61 11.17
C GLY A 86 -2.77 -2.09 11.40
N ILE A 87 -2.84 -2.91 10.34
CA ILE A 87 -3.05 -4.36 10.47
C ILE A 87 -1.77 -5.02 10.98
N ALA A 88 -0.61 -4.65 10.43
CA ALA A 88 0.68 -5.12 10.94
C ALA A 88 0.93 -4.66 12.39
N GLU A 89 0.61 -3.40 12.71
CA GLU A 89 0.73 -2.86 14.06
C GLU A 89 -0.14 -3.64 15.06
N GLU A 90 -1.41 -3.88 14.73
CA GLU A 90 -2.33 -4.61 15.61
C GLU A 90 -1.94 -6.08 15.77
N ARG A 91 -1.41 -6.73 14.72
CA ARG A 91 -0.83 -8.08 14.80
C ARG A 91 0.31 -8.14 15.81
N GLU A 92 1.23 -7.19 15.76
CA GLU A 92 2.35 -7.13 16.70
C GLU A 92 1.84 -6.99 18.13
N ARG A 93 0.92 -6.06 18.37
CA ARG A 93 0.31 -5.83 19.68
C ARG A 93 -0.42 -7.07 20.22
N LEU A 94 -1.22 -7.74 19.40
CA LEU A 94 -1.95 -8.94 19.79
C LEU A 94 -1.02 -10.14 20.03
N GLY A 95 0.03 -10.27 19.22
CA GLY A 95 1.07 -11.27 19.42
C GLY A 95 1.80 -11.10 20.76
N GLN A 96 2.09 -9.87 21.16
CA GLN A 96 2.74 -9.56 22.45
C GLN A 96 1.89 -9.98 23.67
N ILE A 97 0.55 -9.92 23.56
CA ILE A 97 -0.35 -10.34 24.64
C ILE A 97 -0.79 -11.83 24.51
N GLY A 98 -0.21 -12.57 23.56
CA GLY A 98 -0.49 -13.99 23.35
C GLY A 98 -1.81 -14.31 22.65
N ASN A 99 -2.54 -13.31 22.13
CA ASN A 99 -3.77 -13.54 21.38
C ASN A 99 -3.44 -13.80 19.90
N THR A 100 -3.35 -15.07 19.51
CA THR A 100 -3.01 -15.48 18.14
C THR A 100 -4.21 -15.96 17.33
N GLU A 101 -5.39 -16.05 17.94
CA GLU A 101 -6.63 -16.53 17.29
C GLU A 101 -7.44 -15.40 16.64
N HIS A 102 -6.99 -14.14 16.80
CA HIS A 102 -7.71 -13.00 16.27
C HIS A 102 -7.72 -12.98 14.72
N PRO A 103 -8.84 -12.62 14.05
CA PRO A 103 -8.93 -12.62 12.58
C PRO A 103 -7.91 -11.72 11.86
N VAL A 104 -7.29 -10.76 12.56
CA VAL A 104 -6.25 -9.89 11.97
C VAL A 104 -5.10 -10.69 11.36
N PHE A 105 -4.78 -11.88 11.92
CA PHE A 105 -3.69 -12.72 11.43
C PHE A 105 -3.97 -13.35 10.05
N SER A 106 -5.22 -13.34 9.58
CA SER A 106 -5.57 -13.80 8.23
C SER A 106 -5.68 -12.68 7.18
N LEU A 107 -5.58 -11.41 7.57
CA LEU A 107 -5.76 -10.26 6.65
C LEU A 107 -4.47 -9.85 5.95
N VAL A 108 -4.37 -9.91 4.63
CA VAL A 108 -3.18 -9.40 3.92
C VAL A 108 -2.98 -7.91 4.22
N CYS A 109 -1.77 -7.53 4.60
CA CYS A 109 -1.42 -6.14 4.92
C CYS A 109 -0.29 -5.60 4.03
N LEU A 110 0.01 -4.30 4.10
CA LEU A 110 1.01 -3.69 3.22
C LEU A 110 2.42 -4.25 3.49
N GLY A 111 2.76 -4.54 4.75
CA GLY A 111 4.01 -5.16 5.15
C GLY A 111 4.21 -6.54 4.52
N ASP A 112 3.15 -7.33 4.39
CA ASP A 112 3.18 -8.64 3.70
C ASP A 112 3.53 -8.44 2.21
N LEU A 113 2.95 -7.43 1.57
CA LEU A 113 3.21 -7.09 0.17
C LEU A 113 4.60 -6.49 -0.04
N PHE A 114 5.07 -5.67 0.90
CA PHE A 114 6.43 -5.14 0.90
C PHE A 114 7.46 -6.26 0.98
N ALA A 115 7.25 -7.25 1.84
CA ALA A 115 8.18 -8.36 2.03
C ALA A 115 8.45 -9.13 0.72
N ILE A 116 7.43 -9.29 -0.13
CA ILE A 116 7.52 -10.00 -1.42
C ILE A 116 7.86 -9.12 -2.63
N SER A 117 7.91 -7.79 -2.46
CA SER A 117 8.27 -6.85 -3.53
C SER A 117 9.76 -6.96 -3.91
N LEU A 118 10.12 -6.62 -5.15
CA LEU A 118 11.51 -6.70 -5.63
C LEU A 118 12.17 -5.32 -5.69
N PRO A 119 13.49 -5.19 -5.46
CA PRO A 119 14.18 -3.91 -5.65
C PRO A 119 13.88 -3.29 -7.02
N SER A 120 13.50 -2.03 -7.04
CA SER A 120 13.23 -1.28 -8.26
C SER A 120 14.43 -0.41 -8.63
N THR A 121 14.73 -0.32 -9.93
CA THR A 121 15.70 0.63 -10.48
C THR A 121 15.03 1.87 -11.06
N VAL A 122 13.70 1.97 -10.97
CA VAL A 122 12.93 3.11 -11.47
C VAL A 122 13.14 4.29 -10.54
N SER A 123 13.50 5.44 -11.11
CA SER A 123 13.49 6.71 -10.37
C SER A 123 12.04 7.17 -10.21
N ILE A 124 11.60 7.29 -8.96
CA ILE A 124 10.26 7.72 -8.54
C ILE A 124 10.35 9.14 -7.98
#